data_AF-A0A1H2XLL3-F1
#
_entry.id   AF-A0A1H2XLL3-F1
#
_cell.length_a   1.000
_cell.length_b   1.000
_cell.length_c   1.000
_cell.angle_alpha   90.00
_cell.angle_beta   90.00
_cell.angle_gamma   90.00
#
_symmetry.space_group_name_H-M   'P 1'
#
loop_
_entity.id
_entity.type
_entity.pdbx_description
1 polymer ?
#
loop_
_entity_poly.entity_id
_entity_poly.type
_entity_poly.pdbx_seq_one_letter_code
_entity_poly.pdbx_strand_id
1 'polypeptide(L)'
;MKTIILISCAAKKAKEKSKAEDLYISPLFKKSLAYAKTLTTTDNIYILSAKHHLLPLDKVIAPYDVSLKKDITKEEDRVKWGEKVIEELKKVADIKKDKFIILAGKDYVKPIKDRLVNVELPFDGVRGNGEMLQRLNKEEEKIWIAEQEILRRKLEDLNKKVQGINITGETTETSVYILHELFNILKRFTFPYKKRIGKKWIVPRNGIYIFFEKGETITTPDGRVLDRIVRVGTHEKDDNLYKRLKQHFTGNITSSIFRKDIGKALFTDNEEEISKYMRENLSFVVFEVETEEERLCWEERIVFTLSKAVILGQISPSEDWLGKSSPKEKIRKSGLWQVEGIYIEELDKAGISRLMQIVGK
;
A
#
# COMPACT_ATOMS: atom_id res chain seq x y z
N MET A 1 -2.84 -28.30 0.58
CA MET A 1 -3.04 -28.08 -0.86
C MET A 1 -2.58 -26.68 -1.15
N LYS A 2 -1.58 -26.50 -2.01
CA LYS A 2 -1.10 -25.17 -2.38
C LYS A 2 -1.98 -24.60 -3.49
N THR A 3 -2.03 -23.26 -3.57
CA THR A 3 -2.56 -22.54 -4.72
C THR A 3 -1.37 -21.97 -5.48
N ILE A 4 -1.09 -22.52 -6.66
CA ILE A 4 -0.03 -22.10 -7.57
C ILE A 4 -0.64 -21.14 -8.61
N ILE A 5 -0.04 -19.95 -8.75
CA ILE A 5 -0.49 -18.97 -9.75
C ILE A 5 0.53 -18.87 -10.87
N LEU A 6 0.07 -18.99 -12.11
CA LEU A 6 0.89 -18.90 -13.32
C LEU A 6 0.53 -17.63 -14.09
N ILE A 7 1.49 -16.75 -14.33
CA ILE A 7 1.28 -15.47 -15.02
C ILE A 7 2.02 -15.46 -16.34
N SER A 8 1.38 -15.06 -17.45
CA SER A 8 2.11 -14.91 -18.73
C SER A 8 3.15 -13.79 -18.67
N CYS A 9 4.34 -14.04 -19.23
CA CYS A 9 5.36 -13.01 -19.41
C CYS A 9 4.90 -11.89 -20.37
N ALA A 10 5.60 -10.75 -20.36
CA ALA A 10 5.28 -9.59 -21.19
C ALA A 10 6.40 -9.21 -22.16
N ALA A 11 6.02 -8.63 -23.30
CA ALA A 11 6.98 -8.08 -24.25
C ALA A 11 7.75 -6.89 -23.66
N LYS A 12 7.04 -5.95 -23.02
CA LYS A 12 7.62 -4.74 -22.42
C LYS A 12 8.41 -5.10 -21.16
N LYS A 13 9.73 -4.87 -21.19
CA LYS A 13 10.68 -5.17 -20.11
C LYS A 13 11.50 -3.96 -19.70
N ALA A 14 12.10 -4.00 -18.51
CA ALA A 14 13.15 -3.08 -18.09
C ALA A 14 14.40 -3.24 -18.96
N LYS A 15 15.30 -2.24 -18.96
CA LYS A 15 16.51 -2.21 -19.79
C LYS A 15 17.65 -3.06 -19.22
N GLU A 16 17.68 -3.21 -17.90
CA GLU A 16 18.77 -3.88 -17.19
C GLU A 16 18.29 -5.22 -16.63
N LYS A 17 19.27 -6.06 -16.26
CA LYS A 17 18.98 -7.31 -15.56
C LYS A 17 18.35 -6.99 -14.20
N SER A 18 17.27 -7.68 -13.87
CA SER A 18 16.55 -7.51 -12.60
C SER A 18 15.85 -8.81 -12.24
N LYS A 19 15.23 -8.86 -11.06
CA LYS A 19 14.33 -9.96 -10.69
C LYS A 19 13.21 -10.07 -11.71
N ALA A 20 12.72 -11.28 -11.96
CA ALA A 20 11.71 -11.52 -12.98
C ALA A 20 10.43 -10.70 -12.72
N GLU A 21 10.02 -10.50 -11.46
CA GLU A 21 8.88 -9.65 -11.10
C GLU A 21 9.07 -8.16 -11.47
N ASP A 22 10.30 -7.67 -11.45
CA ASP A 22 10.65 -6.28 -11.77
C ASP A 22 10.97 -6.09 -13.26
N LEU A 23 11.40 -7.16 -13.93
CA LEU A 23 11.78 -7.10 -15.34
C LEU A 23 10.56 -6.77 -16.22
N TYR A 24 9.40 -7.39 -15.99
CA TYR A 24 8.22 -7.19 -16.84
C TYR A 24 7.40 -5.97 -16.41
N ILE A 25 7.37 -4.93 -17.25
CA ILE A 25 6.81 -3.63 -16.86
C ILE A 25 5.48 -3.29 -17.54
N SER A 26 4.88 -4.23 -18.28
CA SER A 26 3.58 -4.01 -18.94
C SER A 26 2.43 -3.86 -17.93
N PRO A 27 1.39 -3.05 -18.23
CA PRO A 27 0.24 -2.89 -17.33
C PRO A 27 -0.47 -4.21 -16.99
N LEU A 28 -0.64 -5.10 -17.98
CA LEU A 28 -1.29 -6.39 -17.79
C LEU A 28 -0.50 -7.29 -16.84
N PHE A 29 0.82 -7.38 -17.02
CA PHE A 29 1.69 -8.15 -16.14
C PHE A 29 1.63 -7.62 -14.70
N LYS A 30 1.84 -6.31 -14.51
CA LYS A 30 1.82 -5.70 -13.18
C LYS A 30 0.50 -5.94 -12.45
N LYS A 31 -0.64 -5.85 -13.16
CA LYS A 31 -1.96 -6.14 -12.58
C LYS A 31 -2.17 -7.63 -12.31
N SER A 32 -1.72 -8.51 -13.18
CA SER A 32 -1.80 -9.96 -12.97
C SER A 32 -0.99 -10.38 -11.76
N LEU A 33 0.22 -9.83 -11.60
CA LEU A 33 1.06 -10.08 -10.43
C LEU A 33 0.46 -9.53 -9.15
N ALA A 34 -0.07 -8.30 -9.18
CA ALA A 34 -0.75 -7.73 -8.01
C ALA A 34 -1.94 -8.59 -7.58
N TYR A 35 -2.77 -9.05 -8.53
CA TYR A 35 -3.88 -9.95 -8.26
C TYR A 35 -3.41 -11.33 -7.77
N ALA A 36 -2.35 -11.90 -8.35
CA ALA A 36 -1.79 -13.17 -7.89
C ALA A 36 -1.34 -13.11 -6.43
N LYS A 37 -0.71 -12.00 -6.01
CA LYS A 37 -0.27 -11.77 -4.63
C LYS A 37 -1.43 -11.66 -3.62
N THR A 38 -2.67 -11.44 -4.07
CA THR A 38 -3.84 -11.49 -3.17
C THR A 38 -4.41 -12.91 -3.00
N LEU A 39 -3.98 -13.87 -3.82
CA LEU A 39 -4.52 -15.23 -3.85
C LEU A 39 -3.60 -16.27 -3.17
N THR A 40 -2.31 -15.98 -3.07
CA THR A 40 -1.31 -16.91 -2.51
C THR A 40 -0.04 -16.16 -2.07
N THR A 41 0.88 -16.88 -1.42
CA THR A 41 2.22 -16.37 -1.08
C THR A 41 3.11 -16.27 -2.32
N THR A 42 4.11 -15.37 -2.28
CA THR A 42 5.00 -15.08 -3.42
C THR A 42 5.74 -16.31 -3.94
N ASP A 43 6.08 -17.27 -3.08
CA ASP A 43 6.81 -18.48 -3.45
C ASP A 43 5.98 -19.44 -4.32
N ASN A 44 4.66 -19.26 -4.35
CA ASN A 44 3.74 -20.05 -5.16
C ASN A 44 3.35 -19.35 -6.47
N ILE A 45 4.00 -18.24 -6.82
CA ILE A 45 3.71 -17.47 -8.04
C ILE A 45 4.86 -17.65 -9.03
N TYR A 46 4.53 -18.06 -10.25
CA TYR A 46 5.50 -18.27 -11.32
C TYR A 46 5.10 -17.57 -12.60
N ILE A 47 6.11 -17.18 -13.39
CA ILE A 47 5.94 -16.53 -14.68
C ILE A 47 6.17 -17.55 -15.78
N LEU A 48 5.16 -17.72 -16.64
CA LEU A 48 5.24 -18.48 -17.87
C LEU A 48 6.01 -17.66 -18.92
N SER A 49 7.26 -18.06 -19.17
CA SER A 49 8.17 -17.42 -20.10
C SER A 49 8.34 -18.25 -21.37
N ALA A 50 8.21 -17.60 -22.53
CA ALA A 50 8.49 -18.26 -23.80
C ALA A 50 9.94 -18.80 -23.89
N LYS A 51 10.91 -18.09 -23.32
CA LYS A 51 12.33 -18.47 -23.31
C LYS A 51 12.70 -19.41 -22.16
N HIS A 52 12.20 -19.09 -20.97
CA HIS A 52 12.65 -19.72 -19.73
C HIS A 52 11.66 -20.75 -19.16
N HIS A 53 10.53 -20.97 -19.82
CA HIS A 53 9.45 -21.88 -19.40
C HIS A 53 8.80 -21.41 -18.09
N LEU A 54 9.34 -21.83 -16.94
CA LEU A 54 8.85 -21.47 -15.62
C LEU A 54 9.89 -20.62 -14.88
N LEU A 55 9.48 -19.43 -14.43
CA LEU A 55 10.35 -18.52 -13.69
C LEU A 55 9.75 -18.20 -12.31
N PRO A 56 10.48 -18.41 -11.20
CA PRO A 56 10.10 -17.81 -9.93
C PRO A 56 10.31 -16.29 -9.97
N LEU A 57 9.57 -15.56 -9.13
CA LEU A 57 9.53 -14.09 -9.15
C LEU A 57 10.89 -13.43 -8.89
N ASP A 58 11.70 -14.03 -8.03
CA ASP A 58 12.97 -13.51 -7.52
C ASP A 58 14.17 -13.80 -8.43
N LYS A 59 14.02 -14.67 -9.43
CA LYS A 59 15.10 -15.04 -10.34
C LYS A 59 15.58 -13.83 -11.15
N VAL A 60 16.87 -13.53 -11.06
CA VAL A 60 17.49 -12.44 -11.81
C VAL A 60 17.72 -12.88 -13.26
N ILE A 61 17.15 -12.14 -14.21
CA ILE A 61 17.27 -12.40 -15.65
C ILE A 61 17.51 -11.12 -16.45
N ALA A 62 18.24 -11.25 -17.56
CA ALA A 62 18.43 -10.16 -18.52
C ALA A 62 17.21 -10.03 -19.45
N PRO A 63 16.94 -8.82 -20.00
CA PRO A 63 15.90 -8.65 -21.02
C PRO A 63 16.19 -9.52 -22.25
N TYR A 64 15.12 -10.03 -22.85
CA TYR A 64 15.17 -10.88 -24.03
C TYR A 64 13.91 -10.66 -24.89
N ASP A 65 13.99 -11.02 -26.17
CA ASP A 65 12.87 -10.94 -27.11
C ASP A 65 12.55 -12.31 -27.70
N VAL A 66 11.72 -13.07 -26.98
CA VAL A 66 11.20 -14.38 -27.39
C VAL A 66 9.74 -14.44 -26.99
N SER A 67 8.90 -14.93 -27.89
CA SER A 67 7.45 -14.97 -27.82
C SER A 67 6.92 -16.31 -28.32
N LEU A 68 6.03 -16.94 -27.54
CA LEU A 68 5.31 -18.14 -28.00
C LEU A 68 4.49 -17.90 -29.28
N LYS A 69 4.01 -16.67 -29.49
CA LYS A 69 3.17 -16.37 -30.66
C LYS A 69 3.99 -16.18 -31.93
N LYS A 70 5.20 -15.62 -31.83
CA LYS A 70 6.03 -15.26 -32.98
C LYS A 70 7.12 -16.28 -33.28
N ASP A 71 7.74 -16.83 -32.23
CA ASP A 71 8.95 -17.63 -32.36
C ASP A 71 8.69 -19.14 -32.21
N ILE A 72 7.57 -19.52 -31.57
CA ILE A 72 7.17 -20.93 -31.33
C ILE A 72 5.81 -21.19 -31.97
N THR A 73 5.79 -21.20 -33.30
CA THR A 73 4.55 -21.21 -34.11
C THR A 73 4.04 -22.61 -34.41
N LYS A 74 4.91 -23.61 -34.50
CA LYS A 74 4.53 -25.01 -34.77
C LYS A 74 3.89 -25.64 -33.54
N GLU A 75 2.81 -26.39 -33.75
CA GLU A 75 2.08 -27.05 -32.66
C GLU A 75 2.97 -28.02 -31.89
N GLU A 76 3.84 -28.79 -32.58
CA GLU A 76 4.80 -29.70 -31.96
C GLU A 76 5.77 -28.97 -31.00
N ASP A 77 6.28 -27.80 -31.40
CA ASP A 77 7.19 -27.02 -30.55
C ASP A 77 6.45 -26.41 -29.36
N ARG A 78 5.16 -26.06 -29.51
CA ARG A 78 4.30 -25.64 -28.41
C ARG A 78 4.07 -26.78 -27.42
N VAL A 79 3.84 -27.99 -27.91
CA VAL A 79 3.70 -29.20 -27.06
C VAL A 79 4.98 -29.43 -26.26
N LYS A 80 6.15 -29.42 -26.92
CA LYS A 80 7.46 -29.55 -26.24
C LYS A 80 7.70 -28.45 -25.22
N TRP A 81 7.32 -27.21 -25.53
CA TRP A 81 7.39 -26.11 -24.57
C TRP A 81 6.51 -26.37 -23.35
N GLY A 82 5.27 -26.83 -23.55
CA GLY A 82 4.34 -27.18 -22.48
C GLY A 82 4.85 -28.33 -21.61
N GLU A 83 5.46 -29.35 -22.22
CA GLU A 83 6.06 -30.48 -21.49
C GLU A 83 7.18 -30.03 -20.55
N LYS A 84 8.06 -29.15 -21.02
CA LYS A 84 9.11 -28.55 -20.18
C LYS A 84 8.53 -27.73 -19.03
N VAL A 85 7.46 -26.96 -19.28
CA VAL A 85 6.78 -26.23 -18.19
C VAL A 85 6.23 -27.20 -17.14
N ILE A 86 5.60 -28.29 -17.55
CA ILE A 86 5.05 -29.29 -16.62
C ILE A 86 6.15 -30.02 -15.85
N GLU A 87 7.29 -30.31 -16.49
CA GLU A 87 8.46 -30.88 -15.83
C GLU A 87 8.98 -29.95 -14.71
N GLU A 88 9.13 -28.65 -15.01
CA GLU A 88 9.53 -27.66 -14.01
C GLU A 88 8.48 -27.50 -12.90
N LEU A 89 7.19 -27.52 -13.23
CA LEU A 89 6.11 -27.42 -12.24
C LEU A 89 6.11 -28.60 -11.26
N LYS A 90 6.38 -29.82 -11.73
CA LYS A 90 6.48 -31.01 -10.86
C LYS A 90 7.58 -30.90 -9.80
N LYS A 91 8.58 -30.03 -10.00
CA LYS A 91 9.66 -29.78 -9.03
C LYS A 91 9.20 -28.92 -7.85
N VAL A 92 8.13 -28.15 -8.02
CA VAL A 92 7.69 -27.13 -7.04
C VAL A 92 6.26 -27.34 -6.53
N ALA A 93 5.45 -28.12 -7.23
CA ALA A 93 4.04 -28.36 -6.93
C ALA A 93 3.61 -29.80 -7.26
N ASP A 94 2.60 -30.27 -6.54
CA ASP A 94 1.93 -31.54 -6.85
C ASP A 94 0.83 -31.30 -7.88
N ILE A 95 1.10 -31.63 -9.15
CA ILE A 95 0.18 -31.38 -10.28
C ILE A 95 -1.18 -32.12 -10.19
N LYS A 96 -1.29 -33.15 -9.33
CA LYS A 96 -2.52 -33.90 -9.13
C LYS A 96 -3.35 -33.36 -7.96
N LYS A 97 -2.69 -32.77 -6.96
CA LYS A 97 -3.33 -32.31 -5.72
C LYS A 97 -3.48 -30.80 -5.62
N ASP A 98 -2.48 -30.04 -6.03
CA ASP A 98 -2.46 -28.59 -5.86
C ASP A 98 -3.40 -27.89 -6.85
N LYS A 99 -3.88 -26.70 -6.47
CA LYS A 99 -4.73 -25.85 -7.30
C LYS A 99 -3.85 -24.96 -8.18
N PHE A 100 -4.17 -24.86 -9.46
CA PHE A 100 -3.49 -24.00 -10.43
C PHE A 100 -4.43 -22.92 -10.93
N ILE A 101 -4.04 -21.65 -10.83
CA ILE A 101 -4.77 -20.53 -11.44
C ILE A 101 -3.88 -19.92 -12.52
N ILE A 102 -4.34 -19.95 -13.77
CA ILE A 102 -3.54 -19.51 -14.92
C ILE A 102 -4.03 -18.15 -15.40
N LEU A 103 -3.29 -17.10 -15.03
CA LEU A 103 -3.46 -15.71 -15.47
C LEU A 103 -2.70 -15.49 -16.79
N ALA A 104 -3.07 -16.23 -17.83
CA ALA A 104 -2.45 -16.16 -19.14
C ALA A 104 -3.47 -16.32 -20.29
N GLY A 105 -3.08 -15.87 -21.48
CA GLY A 105 -3.87 -16.09 -22.69
C GLY A 105 -3.77 -17.51 -23.25
N LYS A 106 -4.67 -17.85 -24.18
CA LYS A 106 -4.82 -19.19 -24.77
C LYS A 106 -3.52 -19.83 -25.29
N ASP A 107 -2.60 -19.03 -25.82
CA ASP A 107 -1.32 -19.53 -26.36
C ASP A 107 -0.44 -20.17 -25.28
N TYR A 108 -0.48 -19.64 -24.05
CA TYR A 108 0.23 -20.20 -22.90
C TYR A 108 -0.58 -21.31 -22.21
N VAL A 109 -1.91 -21.21 -22.22
CA VAL A 109 -2.80 -22.16 -21.53
C VAL A 109 -2.90 -23.48 -22.28
N LYS A 110 -3.09 -23.45 -23.61
CA LYS A 110 -3.34 -24.64 -24.44
C LYS A 110 -2.27 -25.75 -24.23
N PRO A 111 -0.96 -25.46 -24.20
CA PRO A 111 0.05 -26.53 -24.08
C PRO A 111 0.12 -27.21 -22.71
N ILE A 112 -0.46 -26.62 -21.66
CA ILE A 112 -0.26 -27.08 -20.28
C ILE A 112 -1.55 -27.47 -19.54
N LYS A 113 -2.71 -26.90 -19.90
CA LYS A 113 -3.94 -27.04 -19.12
C LYS A 113 -4.38 -28.50 -18.91
N ASP A 114 -4.27 -29.33 -19.95
CA ASP A 114 -4.80 -30.71 -19.92
C ASP A 114 -3.86 -31.66 -19.15
N ARG A 115 -2.69 -31.17 -18.72
CA ARG A 115 -1.71 -31.90 -17.91
C ARG A 115 -1.81 -31.55 -16.42
N LEU A 116 -2.75 -30.70 -16.03
CA LEU A 116 -2.99 -30.23 -14.66
C LEU A 116 -4.41 -30.60 -14.24
N VAL A 117 -4.61 -31.07 -13.01
CA VAL A 117 -5.93 -31.60 -12.56
C VAL A 117 -6.86 -30.48 -12.06
N ASN A 118 -6.39 -29.64 -11.14
CA ASN A 118 -7.23 -28.63 -10.48
C ASN A 118 -6.97 -27.24 -11.06
N VAL A 119 -7.46 -26.97 -12.26
CA VAL A 119 -7.15 -25.72 -13.00
C VAL A 119 -8.32 -24.73 -12.99
N GLU A 120 -8.02 -23.48 -12.66
CA GLU A 120 -8.88 -22.32 -12.84
C GLU A 120 -8.30 -21.41 -13.93
N LEU A 121 -9.15 -20.97 -14.86
CA LEU A 121 -8.77 -20.12 -15.98
C LEU A 121 -9.55 -18.78 -15.94
N PRO A 122 -9.13 -17.79 -15.12
CA PRO A 122 -9.86 -16.52 -14.98
C PRO A 122 -10.03 -15.73 -16.30
N PHE A 123 -9.18 -16.02 -17.28
CA PHE A 123 -9.18 -15.40 -18.60
C PHE A 123 -9.79 -16.30 -19.68
N ASP A 124 -10.51 -17.36 -19.32
CA ASP A 124 -11.22 -18.15 -20.34
C ASP A 124 -12.28 -17.31 -21.07
N GLY A 125 -12.41 -17.55 -22.38
CA GLY A 125 -13.30 -16.81 -23.27
C GLY A 125 -12.91 -15.35 -23.58
N VAL A 126 -11.81 -14.81 -23.04
CA VAL A 126 -11.39 -13.43 -23.37
C VAL A 126 -10.88 -13.32 -24.80
N ARG A 127 -11.17 -12.19 -25.46
CA ARG A 127 -10.74 -11.92 -26.84
C ARG A 127 -9.27 -11.51 -26.96
N GLY A 128 -8.69 -11.00 -25.88
CA GLY A 128 -7.29 -10.59 -25.85
C GLY A 128 -6.90 -9.79 -24.60
N ASN A 129 -5.71 -9.22 -24.63
CA ASN A 129 -5.08 -8.55 -23.47
C ASN A 129 -5.92 -7.40 -22.90
N GLY A 130 -6.68 -6.69 -23.73
CA GLY A 130 -7.56 -5.60 -23.28
C GLY A 130 -8.67 -6.08 -22.36
N GLU A 131 -9.32 -7.19 -22.68
CA GLU A 131 -10.39 -7.77 -21.87
C GLU A 131 -9.85 -8.42 -20.60
N MET A 132 -8.68 -9.07 -20.66
CA MET A 132 -7.97 -9.56 -19.46
C MET A 132 -7.72 -8.42 -18.46
N LEU A 133 -7.23 -7.28 -18.97
CA LEU A 133 -6.99 -6.09 -18.16
C LEU A 133 -8.30 -5.56 -17.54
N GLN A 134 -9.41 -5.57 -18.29
CA GLN A 134 -10.72 -5.19 -17.76
C GLN A 134 -11.21 -6.13 -16.65
N ARG A 135 -11.03 -7.46 -16.80
CA ARG A 135 -11.36 -8.42 -15.74
C ARG A 135 -10.54 -8.17 -14.47
N LEU A 136 -9.22 -7.99 -14.61
CA LEU A 136 -8.35 -7.66 -13.48
C LEU A 136 -8.73 -6.33 -12.81
N ASN A 137 -9.18 -5.33 -13.57
CA ASN A 137 -9.68 -4.07 -12.99
C ASN A 137 -10.93 -4.30 -12.14
N LYS A 138 -11.85 -5.16 -12.59
CA LYS A 138 -13.05 -5.53 -11.82
C LYS A 138 -12.70 -6.29 -10.55
N GLU A 139 -11.74 -7.21 -10.62
CA GLU A 139 -11.27 -7.93 -9.43
C GLU A 139 -10.59 -7.00 -8.42
N GLU A 140 -9.76 -6.06 -8.90
CA GLU A 140 -9.16 -5.02 -8.05
C GLU A 140 -10.24 -4.16 -7.35
N GLU A 141 -11.33 -3.82 -8.05
CA GLU A 141 -12.46 -3.09 -7.48
C GLU A 141 -13.24 -3.91 -6.45
N LYS A 142 -13.48 -5.20 -6.69
CA LYS A 142 -14.12 -6.11 -5.72
C LYS A 142 -13.30 -6.24 -4.44
N ILE A 143 -11.99 -6.45 -4.57
CA ILE A 143 -11.06 -6.55 -3.42
C ILE A 143 -11.11 -5.26 -2.61
N TRP A 144 -11.07 -4.10 -3.29
CA TRP A 144 -11.20 -2.82 -2.64
C TRP A 144 -12.51 -2.68 -1.86
N ILE A 145 -13.65 -3.02 -2.46
CA ILE A 145 -14.97 -2.94 -1.81
C ILE A 145 -15.02 -3.84 -0.57
N ALA A 146 -14.54 -5.08 -0.68
CA ALA A 146 -14.50 -6.01 0.45
C ALA A 146 -13.61 -5.49 1.60
N GLU A 147 -12.47 -4.89 1.27
CA GLU A 147 -11.60 -4.24 2.24
C GLU A 147 -12.31 -3.08 2.94
N GLN A 148 -12.96 -2.18 2.19
CA GLN A 148 -13.68 -1.04 2.78
C GLN A 148 -14.80 -1.47 3.71
N GLU A 149 -15.53 -2.55 3.39
CA GLU A 149 -16.58 -3.08 4.26
C GLU A 149 -16.02 -3.60 5.59
N ILE A 150 -14.83 -4.23 5.59
CA ILE A 150 -14.15 -4.65 6.82
C ILE A 150 -13.76 -3.44 7.65
N LEU A 151 -13.18 -2.40 7.03
CA LEU A 151 -12.77 -1.19 7.74
C LEU A 151 -13.98 -0.45 8.34
N ARG A 152 -15.09 -0.36 7.60
CA ARG A 152 -16.34 0.25 8.06
C ARG A 152 -16.85 -0.42 9.34
N ARG A 153 -16.87 -1.75 9.40
CA ARG A 153 -17.28 -2.49 10.61
C ARG A 153 -16.36 -2.20 11.80
N LYS A 154 -15.05 -2.16 11.58
CA LYS A 154 -14.08 -1.78 12.64
C LYS A 154 -14.32 -0.36 13.15
N LEU A 155 -14.65 0.59 12.26
CA LEU A 155 -15.00 1.96 12.64
C LEU A 155 -16.31 2.01 13.44
N GLU A 156 -17.32 1.23 13.07
CA GLU A 156 -18.58 1.11 13.81
C GLU A 156 -18.36 0.57 15.23
N ASP A 157 -17.50 -0.45 15.37
CA ASP A 157 -17.16 -1.01 16.68
C ASP A 157 -16.37 -0.02 17.54
N LEU A 158 -15.43 0.73 16.96
CA LEU A 158 -14.75 1.82 17.65
C LEU A 158 -15.73 2.92 18.07
N ASN A 159 -16.69 3.28 17.22
CA ASN A 159 -17.69 4.30 17.54
C ASN A 159 -18.57 3.89 18.72
N LYS A 160 -19.02 2.63 18.76
CA LYS A 160 -19.76 2.08 19.92
C LYS A 160 -18.91 2.13 21.20
N LYS A 161 -17.62 1.76 21.11
CA LYS A 161 -16.68 1.83 22.23
C LYS A 161 -16.58 3.26 22.76
N VAL A 162 -16.37 4.25 21.89
CA VAL A 162 -16.21 5.66 22.26
C VAL A 162 -17.48 6.26 22.88
N GLN A 163 -18.67 5.90 22.39
CA GLN A 163 -19.93 6.35 22.96
C GLN A 163 -20.11 5.94 24.43
N GLY A 164 -19.65 4.73 24.78
CA GLY A 164 -19.71 4.19 26.15
C GLY A 164 -18.69 4.78 27.14
N ILE A 165 -17.73 5.59 26.69
CA ILE A 165 -16.71 6.20 27.56
C ILE A 165 -17.31 7.44 28.25
N ASN A 166 -17.42 7.41 29.57
CA ASN A 166 -17.69 8.61 30.38
C ASN A 166 -16.41 9.44 30.48
N ILE A 167 -16.32 10.51 29.68
CA ILE A 167 -15.15 11.40 29.71
C ILE A 167 -15.33 12.36 30.90
N THR A 168 -14.83 11.94 32.06
CA THR A 168 -14.71 12.76 33.27
C THR A 168 -13.28 12.61 33.83
N GLY A 169 -12.34 13.46 33.39
CA GLY A 169 -10.93 13.51 33.82
C GLY A 169 -9.91 12.96 32.80
N GLU A 170 -8.81 13.72 32.57
CA GLU A 170 -7.75 13.59 31.54
C GLU A 170 -8.22 13.24 30.11
N THR A 171 -8.94 14.19 29.52
CA THR A 171 -9.34 14.24 28.10
C THR A 171 -8.23 13.89 27.11
N THR A 172 -6.99 14.33 27.36
CA THR A 172 -5.88 14.17 26.41
C THR A 172 -5.47 12.71 26.21
N GLU A 173 -5.33 11.91 27.27
CA GLU A 173 -4.88 10.52 27.16
C GLU A 173 -5.92 9.66 26.42
N THR A 174 -7.19 9.83 26.78
CA THR A 174 -8.27 9.09 26.09
C THR A 174 -8.34 9.47 24.60
N SER A 175 -8.27 10.76 24.30
CA SER A 175 -8.30 11.25 22.91
C SER A 175 -7.12 10.73 22.09
N VAL A 176 -5.91 10.67 22.65
CA VAL A 176 -4.72 10.23 21.90
C VAL A 176 -4.81 8.75 21.50
N TYR A 177 -5.30 7.88 22.40
CA TYR A 177 -5.50 6.47 22.07
C TYR A 177 -6.61 6.26 21.04
N ILE A 178 -7.72 7.02 21.15
CA ILE A 178 -8.80 6.96 20.15
C ILE A 178 -8.29 7.39 18.77
N LEU A 179 -7.49 8.46 18.69
CA LEU A 179 -6.90 8.90 17.41
C LEU A 179 -6.00 7.82 16.80
N HIS A 180 -5.17 7.17 17.60
CA HIS A 180 -4.32 6.07 17.12
C HIS A 180 -5.15 4.87 16.69
N GLU A 181 -6.15 4.45 17.45
CA GLU A 181 -7.07 3.37 17.04
C GLU A 181 -7.78 3.72 15.72
N LEU A 182 -8.35 4.93 15.63
CA LEU A 182 -9.07 5.42 14.47
C LEU A 182 -8.21 5.38 13.20
N PHE A 183 -7.01 5.97 13.23
CA PHE A 183 -6.17 6.06 12.06
C PHE A 183 -5.39 4.77 11.74
N ASN A 184 -5.29 3.82 12.68
CA ASN A 184 -4.79 2.47 12.39
C ASN A 184 -5.87 1.56 11.77
N ILE A 185 -7.16 1.92 11.85
CA ILE A 185 -8.25 1.21 11.16
C ILE A 185 -8.29 1.58 9.67
N LEU A 186 -7.91 2.80 9.29
CA LEU A 186 -8.06 3.27 7.92
C LEU A 186 -7.16 2.54 6.92
N LYS A 187 -7.54 2.60 5.63
CA LYS A 187 -6.75 2.01 4.55
C LYS A 187 -5.35 2.61 4.54
N ARG A 188 -4.35 1.79 4.86
CA ARG A 188 -2.95 2.17 4.76
C ARG A 188 -2.48 2.22 3.30
N PHE A 189 -1.79 3.30 2.95
CA PHE A 189 -1.12 3.51 1.67
C PHE A 189 0.40 3.55 1.86
N THR A 190 1.12 3.00 0.89
CA THR A 190 2.58 3.07 0.77
C THR A 190 2.93 3.51 -0.65
N PHE A 191 4.11 4.09 -0.85
CA PHE A 191 4.56 4.47 -2.18
C PHE A 191 5.09 3.24 -2.95
N PRO A 192 4.78 3.07 -4.26
CA PRO A 192 3.86 3.89 -5.04
C PRO A 192 2.40 3.51 -4.78
N TYR A 193 1.53 4.54 -4.68
CA TYR A 193 0.09 4.36 -4.53
C TYR A 193 -0.66 4.92 -5.75
N LYS A 194 -1.94 4.57 -5.87
CA LYS A 194 -2.82 5.04 -6.94
C LYS A 194 -3.82 6.05 -6.38
N LYS A 195 -4.19 7.05 -7.19
CA LYS A 195 -5.32 7.95 -6.87
C LYS A 195 -6.69 7.31 -7.06
N ARG A 196 -6.79 6.31 -7.96
CA ARG A 196 -8.05 5.71 -8.39
C ARG A 196 -7.93 4.20 -8.58
N ILE A 197 -9.05 3.51 -8.38
CA ILE A 197 -9.32 2.16 -8.88
C ILE A 197 -10.45 2.28 -9.90
N GLY A 198 -10.18 1.94 -11.16
CA GLY A 198 -11.09 2.24 -12.25
C GLY A 198 -11.41 3.75 -12.33
N LYS A 199 -12.69 4.09 -12.20
CA LYS A 199 -13.17 5.49 -12.15
C LYS A 199 -13.28 6.04 -10.72
N LYS A 200 -13.26 5.18 -9.70
CA LYS A 200 -13.45 5.55 -8.29
C LYS A 200 -12.18 6.17 -7.71
N TRP A 201 -12.30 7.33 -7.06
CA TRP A 201 -11.24 7.91 -6.25
C TRP A 201 -11.08 7.09 -4.97
N ILE A 202 -9.84 6.68 -4.70
CA ILE A 202 -9.46 5.97 -3.46
C ILE A 202 -8.60 6.84 -2.54
N VAL A 203 -8.04 7.92 -3.10
CA VAL A 203 -7.50 9.05 -2.35
C VAL A 203 -8.48 10.20 -2.63
N PRO A 204 -9.08 10.82 -1.59
CA PRO A 204 -9.92 11.98 -1.77
C PRO A 204 -9.22 13.09 -2.55
N ARG A 205 -10.01 13.99 -3.16
CA ARG A 205 -9.42 15.15 -3.83
C ARG A 205 -8.94 16.20 -2.84
N ASN A 206 -9.71 16.37 -1.78
CA ASN A 206 -9.48 17.25 -0.65
C ASN A 206 -9.45 16.44 0.63
N GLY A 207 -8.54 16.75 1.55
CA GLY A 207 -8.56 16.11 2.87
C GLY A 207 -7.24 16.16 3.61
N ILE A 208 -7.20 15.39 4.68
CA ILE A 208 -6.07 15.32 5.61
C ILE A 208 -5.36 13.98 5.44
N TYR A 209 -4.04 14.00 5.55
CA TYR A 209 -3.21 12.82 5.60
C TYR A 209 -2.56 12.64 6.97
N ILE A 210 -2.42 11.38 7.38
CA ILE A 210 -1.77 10.98 8.63
C ILE A 210 -0.65 10.01 8.27
N PHE A 211 0.59 10.36 8.62
CA PHE A 211 1.78 9.58 8.34
C PHE A 211 2.19 8.72 9.54
N PHE A 212 2.73 7.56 9.21
CA PHE A 212 3.29 6.56 10.12
C PHE A 212 4.69 6.21 9.61
N GLU A 213 5.58 5.90 10.54
CA GLU A 213 6.97 5.55 10.26
C GLU A 213 7.22 4.12 10.74
N LYS A 214 7.86 3.32 9.89
CA LYS A 214 8.13 1.91 10.16
C LYS A 214 8.94 1.77 11.45
N GLY A 215 8.44 0.97 12.38
CA GLY A 215 9.06 0.75 13.69
C GLY A 215 8.53 1.68 14.80
N GLU A 216 7.87 2.78 14.45
CA GLU A 216 7.24 3.65 15.43
C GLU A 216 5.90 3.08 15.90
N THR A 217 5.81 2.76 17.19
CA THR A 217 4.62 2.18 17.79
C THR A 217 4.26 2.82 19.13
N ILE A 218 3.01 2.67 19.54
CA ILE A 218 2.55 2.90 20.92
C ILE A 218 1.89 1.64 21.45
N THR A 219 1.87 1.49 22.78
CA THR A 219 1.10 0.44 23.45
C THR A 219 -0.11 1.08 24.12
N THR A 220 -1.30 0.59 23.81
CA THR A 220 -2.54 1.05 24.45
C THR A 220 -2.65 0.53 25.89
N PRO A 221 -3.51 1.10 26.75
CA PRO A 221 -3.69 0.63 28.12
C PRO A 221 -4.11 -0.84 28.23
N ASP A 222 -4.76 -1.39 27.20
CA ASP A 222 -5.15 -2.79 27.10
C ASP A 222 -4.09 -3.69 26.42
N GLY A 223 -2.88 -3.20 26.20
CA GLY A 223 -1.73 -3.96 25.72
C GLY A 223 -1.65 -4.18 24.21
N ARG A 224 -2.52 -3.56 23.41
CA ARG A 224 -2.42 -3.62 21.94
C ARG A 224 -1.31 -2.69 21.47
N VAL A 225 -0.56 -3.15 20.46
CA VAL A 225 0.46 -2.34 19.80
C VAL A 225 -0.14 -1.74 18.53
N LEU A 226 -0.03 -0.41 18.40
CA LEU A 226 -0.52 0.35 17.24
C LEU A 226 0.63 1.13 16.61
N ASP A 227 0.61 1.33 15.28
CA ASP A 227 1.58 2.22 14.65
C ASP A 227 1.37 3.65 15.18
N ARG A 228 2.45 4.31 15.55
CA ARG A 228 2.41 5.68 16.08
C ARG A 228 2.25 6.68 14.94
N ILE A 229 1.41 7.68 15.17
CA ILE A 229 1.28 8.81 14.25
C ILE A 229 2.52 9.69 14.39
N VAL A 230 3.21 9.94 13.27
CA VAL A 230 4.44 10.76 13.25
C VAL A 230 4.25 12.12 12.60
N ARG A 231 3.17 12.32 11.84
CA ARG A 231 2.85 13.58 11.18
C ARG A 231 1.38 13.61 10.75
N VAL A 232 0.78 14.78 10.84
CA VAL A 232 -0.52 15.10 10.27
C VAL A 232 -0.29 16.12 9.15
N GLY A 233 -1.16 16.21 8.17
CA GLY A 233 -1.05 17.36 7.28
C GLY A 233 -2.13 17.49 6.25
N THR A 234 -2.17 18.67 5.65
CA THR A 234 -3.12 19.00 4.59
C THR A 234 -2.46 19.64 3.36
N HIS A 235 -3.29 20.20 2.48
CA HIS A 235 -2.95 21.01 1.32
C HIS A 235 -3.82 22.27 1.26
N GLU A 236 -3.24 23.36 0.78
CA GLU A 236 -3.89 24.68 0.63
C GLU A 236 -4.91 24.65 -0.52
N LYS A 237 -4.44 24.50 -1.76
CA LYS A 237 -5.29 24.53 -2.97
C LYS A 237 -6.27 23.37 -3.06
N ASP A 238 -7.46 23.62 -3.58
CA ASP A 238 -8.44 22.58 -3.89
C ASP A 238 -7.93 21.52 -4.87
N ASP A 239 -8.47 20.31 -4.74
CA ASP A 239 -8.18 19.12 -5.54
C ASP A 239 -6.70 18.70 -5.57
N ASN A 240 -5.92 19.13 -4.57
CA ASN A 240 -4.46 19.02 -4.60
C ASN A 240 -3.90 17.92 -3.68
N LEU A 241 -4.72 17.19 -2.92
CA LEU A 241 -4.27 16.20 -1.93
C LEU A 241 -3.31 15.16 -2.55
N TYR A 242 -3.71 14.54 -3.65
CA TYR A 242 -2.88 13.52 -4.32
C TYR A 242 -1.53 14.08 -4.78
N LYS A 243 -1.51 15.30 -5.31
CA LYS A 243 -0.28 15.95 -5.78
C LYS A 243 0.62 16.29 -4.59
N ARG A 244 0.06 16.81 -3.49
CA ARG A 244 0.80 17.12 -2.27
C ARG A 244 1.43 15.87 -1.66
N LEU A 245 0.67 14.78 -1.52
CA LEU A 245 1.19 13.50 -1.05
C LEU A 245 2.32 12.98 -1.95
N LYS A 246 2.16 13.04 -3.28
CA LYS A 246 3.20 12.62 -4.21
C LYS A 246 4.48 13.46 -4.06
N GLN A 247 4.36 14.77 -3.84
CA GLN A 247 5.50 15.66 -3.60
C GLN A 247 6.30 15.27 -2.34
N HIS A 248 5.67 14.73 -1.30
CA HIS A 248 6.42 14.22 -0.16
C HIS A 248 7.38 13.07 -0.56
N PHE A 249 6.94 12.14 -1.42
CA PHE A 249 7.75 10.97 -1.81
C PHE A 249 8.69 11.18 -3.02
N THR A 250 8.44 12.18 -3.86
CA THR A 250 9.20 12.39 -5.11
C THR A 250 9.60 13.84 -5.36
N GLY A 251 9.30 14.75 -4.45
CA GLY A 251 9.63 16.17 -4.57
C GLY A 251 11.09 16.43 -4.19
N ASN A 252 11.36 17.70 -3.87
CA ASN A 252 12.65 18.15 -3.36
C ASN A 252 12.52 18.79 -1.96
N ILE A 253 13.62 18.94 -1.24
CA ILE A 253 13.67 19.53 0.10
C ILE A 253 13.15 20.97 0.13
N THR A 254 13.21 21.70 -1.00
CA THR A 254 12.73 23.08 -1.08
C THR A 254 11.20 23.17 -1.18
N SER A 255 10.53 22.16 -1.76
CA SER A 255 9.07 22.12 -1.90
C SER A 255 8.35 21.43 -0.73
N SER A 256 9.10 20.84 0.20
CA SER A 256 8.53 20.11 1.33
C SER A 256 9.39 20.25 2.58
N ILE A 257 8.89 21.01 3.55
CA ILE A 257 9.53 21.13 4.87
C ILE A 257 9.70 19.76 5.55
N PHE A 258 8.77 18.83 5.32
CA PHE A 258 8.87 17.46 5.82
C PHE A 258 10.09 16.73 5.26
N ARG A 259 10.32 16.81 3.94
CA ARG A 259 11.53 16.24 3.30
C ARG A 259 12.80 16.89 3.84
N LYS A 260 12.79 18.21 3.99
CA LYS A 260 13.92 18.96 4.55
C LYS A 260 14.25 18.52 5.97
N ASP A 261 13.24 18.27 6.80
CA ASP A 261 13.44 17.83 8.18
C ASP A 261 13.95 16.38 8.25
N ILE A 262 13.44 15.49 7.40
CA ILE A 262 13.98 14.13 7.24
C ILE A 262 15.45 14.17 6.78
N GLY A 263 15.77 14.94 5.73
CA GLY A 263 17.14 15.06 5.21
C GLY A 263 18.11 15.57 6.27
N LYS A 264 17.71 16.58 7.03
CA LYS A 264 18.50 17.08 8.17
C LYS A 264 18.76 16.03 9.24
N ALA A 265 17.76 15.21 9.58
CA ALA A 265 17.93 14.14 10.56
C ALA A 265 18.78 12.97 10.03
N LEU A 266 18.75 12.73 8.72
CA LEU A 266 19.63 11.78 8.02
C LEU A 266 21.03 12.34 7.74
N PHE A 267 21.29 13.61 8.07
CA PHE A 267 22.54 14.33 7.74
C PHE A 267 22.86 14.33 6.22
N THR A 268 21.83 14.44 5.38
CA THR A 268 21.96 14.42 3.92
C THR A 268 21.01 15.43 3.26
N ASP A 269 21.48 16.06 2.18
CA ASP A 269 20.65 16.84 1.25
C ASP A 269 20.41 16.07 -0.07
N ASN A 270 20.83 14.79 -0.14
CA ASN A 270 20.65 13.97 -1.33
C ASN A 270 19.19 13.55 -1.50
N GLU A 271 18.56 14.06 -2.55
CA GLU A 271 17.13 13.83 -2.82
C GLU A 271 16.77 12.36 -3.07
N GLU A 272 17.67 11.55 -3.64
CA GLU A 272 17.39 10.13 -3.87
C GLU A 272 17.47 9.34 -2.56
N GLU A 273 18.40 9.68 -1.68
CA GLU A 273 18.52 9.08 -0.35
C GLU A 273 17.29 9.40 0.51
N ILE A 274 16.88 10.67 0.54
CA ILE A 274 15.66 11.11 1.25
C ILE A 274 14.42 10.43 0.64
N SER A 275 14.32 10.40 -0.68
CA SER A 275 13.19 9.74 -1.35
C SER A 275 13.15 8.25 -1.05
N LYS A 276 14.30 7.57 -1.05
CA LYS A 276 14.41 6.17 -0.69
C LYS A 276 13.93 5.94 0.73
N TYR A 277 14.43 6.72 1.69
CA TYR A 277 13.99 6.65 3.09
C TYR A 277 12.47 6.81 3.21
N MET A 278 11.89 7.84 2.60
CA MET A 278 10.46 8.09 2.69
C MET A 278 9.64 6.97 2.05
N ARG A 279 10.07 6.41 0.91
CA ARG A 279 9.36 5.33 0.23
C ARG A 279 9.42 4.01 1.00
N GLU A 280 10.53 3.74 1.68
CA GLU A 280 10.77 2.49 2.41
C GLU A 280 10.21 2.50 3.85
N ASN A 281 10.18 3.68 4.49
CA ASN A 281 9.84 3.79 5.92
C ASN A 281 8.52 4.51 6.19
N LEU A 282 7.95 5.26 5.25
CA LEU A 282 6.71 5.99 5.50
C LEU A 282 5.50 5.34 4.84
N SER A 283 4.43 5.26 5.61
CA SER A 283 3.10 4.91 5.16
C SER A 283 2.10 5.96 5.64
N PHE A 284 0.91 6.01 5.05
CA PHE A 284 -0.07 7.02 5.42
C PHE A 284 -1.51 6.54 5.27
N VAL A 285 -2.43 7.24 5.92
CA VAL A 285 -3.89 7.16 5.65
C VAL A 285 -4.38 8.54 5.27
N VAL A 286 -5.56 8.58 4.65
CA VAL A 286 -6.24 9.82 4.26
C VAL A 286 -7.71 9.75 4.63
N PHE A 287 -8.31 10.89 4.92
CA PHE A 287 -9.76 11.05 5.03
C PHE A 287 -10.19 12.38 4.42
N GLU A 288 -11.42 12.43 3.91
CA GLU A 288 -11.94 13.56 3.17
C GLU A 288 -12.38 14.70 4.09
N VAL A 289 -11.95 15.92 3.77
CA VAL A 289 -12.39 17.17 4.39
C VAL A 289 -12.37 18.24 3.30
N GLU A 290 -13.54 18.77 2.97
CA GLU A 290 -13.74 19.46 1.69
C GLU A 290 -13.19 20.89 1.69
N THR A 291 -13.35 21.64 2.77
CA THR A 291 -12.91 23.05 2.82
C THR A 291 -11.52 23.17 3.43
N GLU A 292 -10.75 24.16 2.95
CA GLU A 292 -9.41 24.46 3.47
C GLU A 292 -9.44 24.84 4.95
N GLU A 293 -10.43 25.64 5.35
CA GLU A 293 -10.63 26.08 6.73
C GLU A 293 -10.85 24.90 7.69
N GLU A 294 -11.73 23.95 7.33
CA GLU A 294 -11.94 22.75 8.14
C GLU A 294 -10.70 21.87 8.15
N ARG A 295 -10.00 21.75 7.01
CA ARG A 295 -8.75 20.97 6.93
C ARG A 295 -7.69 21.50 7.90
N LEU A 296 -7.44 22.80 7.89
CA LEU A 296 -6.47 23.45 8.77
C LEU A 296 -6.88 23.29 10.23
N CYS A 297 -8.15 23.53 10.56
CA CYS A 297 -8.67 23.37 11.91
C CYS A 297 -8.47 21.94 12.45
N TRP A 298 -8.79 20.91 11.65
CA TRP A 298 -8.59 19.52 12.05
C TRP A 298 -7.13 19.13 12.13
N GLU A 299 -6.28 19.58 11.19
CA GLU A 299 -4.83 19.36 11.27
C GLU A 299 -4.28 19.88 12.59
N GLU A 300 -4.56 21.14 12.92
CA GLU A 300 -4.06 21.78 14.13
C GLU A 300 -4.54 21.08 15.42
N ARG A 301 -5.83 20.75 15.51
CA ARG A 301 -6.40 20.07 16.69
C ARG A 301 -5.82 18.67 16.90
N ILE A 302 -5.59 17.91 15.83
CA ILE A 302 -4.99 16.57 15.91
C ILE A 302 -3.50 16.71 16.32
N VAL A 303 -2.75 17.62 15.70
CA VAL A 303 -1.33 17.88 16.04
C VAL A 303 -1.17 18.31 17.50
N PHE A 304 -2.03 19.22 17.97
CA PHE A 304 -1.99 19.67 19.37
C PHE A 304 -2.26 18.51 20.34
N THR A 305 -3.30 17.70 20.08
CA THR A 305 -3.63 16.55 20.93
C THR A 305 -2.48 15.53 21.01
N LEU A 306 -1.87 15.21 19.86
CA LEU A 306 -0.74 14.27 19.80
C LEU A 306 0.50 14.81 20.50
N SER A 307 0.89 16.06 20.23
CA SER A 307 2.08 16.67 20.82
C SER A 307 1.96 16.87 22.33
N LYS A 308 0.77 17.27 22.82
CA LYS A 308 0.49 17.38 24.25
C LYS A 308 0.65 16.03 24.94
N ALA A 309 0.13 14.94 24.36
CA ALA A 309 0.26 13.61 24.92
C ALA A 309 1.72 13.13 25.02
N VAL A 310 2.56 13.46 24.03
CA VAL A 310 4.01 13.19 24.11
C VAL A 310 4.67 14.00 25.23
N ILE A 311 4.36 15.29 25.34
CA ILE A 311 4.92 16.18 26.36
C ILE A 311 4.53 15.72 27.78
N LEU A 312 3.31 15.21 27.96
CA LEU A 312 2.82 14.66 29.21
C LEU A 312 3.31 13.23 29.50
N GLY A 313 4.04 12.60 28.56
CA GLY A 313 4.54 11.23 28.72
C GLY A 313 3.46 10.14 28.58
N GLN A 314 2.26 10.47 28.08
CA GLN A 314 1.17 9.53 27.85
C GLN A 314 1.48 8.58 26.67
N ILE A 315 2.21 9.10 25.68
CA ILE A 315 2.81 8.31 24.60
C ILE A 315 4.26 8.77 24.40
N SER A 316 5.10 7.95 23.79
CA SER A 316 6.51 8.30 23.54
C SER A 316 6.98 7.81 22.17
N PRO A 317 7.79 8.59 21.44
CA PRO A 317 8.54 8.07 20.29
C PRO A 317 9.47 6.94 20.71
N SER A 318 9.73 5.99 19.80
CA SER A 318 10.70 4.92 20.10
C SER A 318 12.12 5.47 20.21
N GLU A 319 13.02 4.72 20.84
CA GLU A 319 14.43 5.13 20.98
C GLU A 319 15.13 5.31 19.64
N ASP A 320 14.77 4.51 18.64
CA ASP A 320 15.37 4.53 17.31
C ASP A 320 14.64 5.47 16.34
N TRP A 321 13.68 6.27 16.81
CA TRP A 321 12.96 7.20 15.95
C TRP A 321 13.90 8.24 15.34
N LEU A 322 13.99 8.29 14.00
CA LEU A 322 14.83 9.23 13.28
C LEU A 322 14.58 10.70 13.69
N GLY A 323 13.34 11.05 14.08
CA GLY A 323 13.00 12.39 14.53
C GLY A 323 13.79 12.87 15.74
N LYS A 324 14.33 11.98 16.58
CA LYS A 324 15.23 12.32 17.69
C LYS A 324 16.54 12.97 17.22
N SER A 325 16.98 12.69 15.99
CA SER A 325 18.18 13.31 15.38
C SER A 325 17.89 14.65 14.67
N SER A 326 16.63 15.10 14.64
CA SER A 326 16.29 16.40 14.03
C SER A 326 17.02 17.54 14.74
N PRO A 327 17.58 18.53 14.03
CA PRO A 327 18.18 19.71 14.67
C PRO A 327 17.14 20.61 15.34
N LYS A 328 15.85 20.47 14.99
CA LYS A 328 14.76 21.26 15.56
C LYS A 328 14.27 20.63 16.86
N GLU A 329 14.49 21.32 17.97
CA GLU A 329 14.05 20.87 19.30
C GLU A 329 12.54 20.61 19.38
N LYS A 330 11.73 21.43 18.70
CA LYS A 330 10.27 21.25 18.68
C LYS A 330 9.84 19.90 18.09
N ILE A 331 10.54 19.37 17.08
CA ILE A 331 10.28 18.04 16.51
C ILE A 331 10.60 16.95 17.52
N ARG A 332 11.77 17.06 18.19
CA ARG A 332 12.19 16.10 19.20
C ARG A 332 11.22 16.05 20.39
N LYS A 333 10.77 17.22 20.86
CA LYS A 333 9.85 17.35 22.00
C LYS A 333 8.41 16.96 21.69
N SER A 334 7.90 17.27 20.49
CA SER A 334 6.51 16.95 20.13
C SER A 334 6.31 15.50 19.72
N GLY A 335 7.39 14.78 19.37
CA GLY A 335 7.29 13.46 18.78
C GLY A 335 6.75 13.46 17.35
N LEU A 336 6.59 14.63 16.71
CA LEU A 336 6.03 14.75 15.36
C LEU A 336 7.01 15.43 14.42
N TRP A 337 6.98 15.07 13.14
CA TRP A 337 7.71 15.73 12.06
C TRP A 337 7.11 17.09 11.66
N GLN A 338 6.73 17.91 12.65
CA GLN A 338 6.11 19.22 12.51
C GLN A 338 6.52 20.15 13.67
N VAL A 339 6.53 21.45 13.38
CA VAL A 339 6.94 22.52 14.30
C VAL A 339 5.74 23.38 14.73
N GLU A 340 4.71 23.43 13.91
CA GLU A 340 3.49 24.23 14.06
C GLU A 340 2.44 23.50 14.92
N GLY A 341 1.48 24.25 15.47
CA GLY A 341 0.44 23.72 16.38
C GLY A 341 0.41 24.35 17.79
N ILE A 342 1.09 25.49 18.00
CA ILE A 342 1.05 26.20 19.28
C ILE A 342 -0.14 27.17 19.23
N TYR A 343 -1.14 26.95 20.10
CA TYR A 343 -2.30 27.81 20.42
C TYR A 343 -3.67 27.49 19.79
N ILE A 344 -4.22 26.27 19.97
CA ILE A 344 -5.68 25.99 19.92
C ILE A 344 -6.07 24.93 20.98
N GLU A 345 -7.35 24.87 21.32
CA GLU A 345 -8.01 23.88 22.19
C GLU A 345 -7.84 22.42 21.71
N GLU A 346 -7.69 21.51 22.68
CA GLU A 346 -7.59 20.07 22.44
C GLU A 346 -8.86 19.43 21.86
N LEU A 347 -8.72 18.21 21.34
CA LEU A 347 -9.89 17.40 20.98
C LEU A 347 -10.57 16.88 22.25
N ASP A 348 -11.74 17.45 22.53
CA ASP A 348 -12.68 16.96 23.53
C ASP A 348 -13.53 15.80 22.99
N LYS A 349 -14.44 15.27 23.81
CA LYS A 349 -15.36 14.18 23.42
C LYS A 349 -16.15 14.51 22.15
N ALA A 350 -16.66 15.75 22.06
CA ALA A 350 -17.47 16.17 20.93
C ALA A 350 -16.63 16.28 19.66
N GLY A 351 -15.40 16.82 19.77
CA GLY A 351 -14.41 16.87 18.71
C GLY A 351 -14.05 15.49 18.17
N ILE A 352 -13.75 14.53 19.05
CA ILE A 352 -13.47 13.14 18.66
C ILE A 352 -14.68 12.52 17.96
N SER A 353 -15.88 12.68 18.53
CA SER A 353 -17.11 12.14 17.93
C SER A 353 -17.37 12.71 16.53
N ARG A 354 -17.18 14.03 16.35
CA ARG A 354 -17.30 14.68 15.04
C ARG A 354 -16.23 14.20 14.06
N LEU A 355 -14.99 14.03 14.51
CA LEU A 355 -13.91 13.50 13.67
C LEU A 355 -14.22 12.07 13.21
N MET A 356 -14.72 11.21 14.09
CA MET A 356 -15.12 9.85 13.72
C MET A 356 -16.25 9.82 12.70
N GLN A 357 -17.21 10.75 12.79
CA GLN A 357 -18.26 10.89 11.78
C GLN A 357 -17.71 11.36 10.42
N ILE A 358 -16.69 12.23 10.41
CA ILE A 358 -16.03 12.67 9.17
C ILE A 358 -15.25 11.51 8.56
N VAL A 359 -14.47 10.80 9.36
CA VAL A 359 -13.63 9.69 8.93
C VAL A 359 -14.44 8.45 8.50
N GLY A 360 -15.64 8.27 9.07
CA GLY A 360 -16.54 7.16 8.73
C GLY A 360 -17.43 7.37 7.50
N LYS A 361 -17.38 8.54 6.86
CA LYS A 361 -18.02 8.79 5.56
C LYS A 361 -17.17 8.22 4.43
#